data_AF-A0A9X1SED9-F1
#
_entry.id   AF-A0A9X1SED9-F1
#
_cell.length_a   1.000
_cell.length_b   1.000
_cell.length_c   1.000
_cell.angle_alpha   90.00
_cell.angle_beta   90.00
_cell.angle_gamma   90.00
#
_symmetry.space_group_name_H-M   'P 1'
#
loop_
_entity.id
_entity.type
_entity.pdbx_description
1 polymer ?
#
loop_
_entity_poly.entity_id
_entity_poly.type
_entity_poly.pdbx_seq_one_letter_code
_entity_poly.pdbx_strand_id
1 'polypeptide(L)'
;MPINGWDIQVAAVRGVIGKARATVEDLQAEETKLQNAVTSAACSANSPVILQALTDCYEDYLSRLLNSGTIRGDNACNSTSDAVNHYVRGDEEMAGNANRMAGESPAAGADADSTGGGR
;
A
#
# COMPACT_ATOMS: atom_id res chain seq x y z
N MET A 1 3.02 25.99 -7.27
CA MET A 1 1.80 25.20 -7.53
C MET A 1 2.22 23.74 -7.65
N PRO A 2 1.52 22.80 -6.99
CA PRO A 2 1.74 21.38 -7.25
C PRO A 2 1.50 21.08 -8.74
N ILE A 3 2.30 20.17 -9.30
CA ILE A 3 2.15 19.77 -10.70
C ILE A 3 0.84 18.98 -10.81
N ASN A 4 -0.05 19.40 -11.71
CA ASN A 4 -1.35 18.79 -11.88
C ASN A 4 -1.19 17.28 -12.20
N GLY A 5 -1.78 16.41 -11.38
CA GLY A 5 -1.63 14.95 -11.47
C GLY A 5 -0.65 14.31 -10.48
N TRP A 6 0.10 15.09 -9.69
CA TRP A 6 1.01 14.59 -8.65
C TRP A 6 0.46 14.69 -7.22
N ASP A 7 -0.71 15.29 -7.04
CA ASP A 7 -1.37 15.39 -5.73
C ASP A 7 -2.07 14.05 -5.41
N ILE A 8 -1.46 13.28 -4.51
CA ILE A 8 -1.97 11.97 -4.12
C ILE A 8 -3.00 12.14 -3.01
N GLN A 9 -4.21 11.60 -3.22
CA GLN A 9 -5.22 11.49 -2.16
C GLN A 9 -4.84 10.38 -1.16
N VAL A 10 -3.93 10.69 -0.23
CA VAL A 10 -3.36 9.75 0.75
C VAL A 10 -4.43 8.94 1.47
N ALA A 11 -5.51 9.57 1.91
CA ALA A 11 -6.61 8.89 2.60
C ALA A 11 -7.32 7.87 1.71
N ALA A 12 -7.57 8.21 0.45
CA ALA A 12 -8.19 7.30 -0.51
C ALA A 12 -7.27 6.11 -0.81
N VAL A 13 -5.97 6.35 -1.04
CA VAL A 13 -4.99 5.28 -1.30
C VAL A 13 -4.89 4.33 -0.11
N ARG A 14 -4.77 4.86 1.12
CA ARG A 14 -4.76 4.03 2.35
C ARG A 14 -6.04 3.21 2.50
N GLY A 15 -7.20 3.77 2.13
CA GLY A 15 -8.47 3.04 2.10
C GLY A 15 -8.47 1.87 1.11
N VAL A 16 -7.90 2.06 -0.09
CA VAL A 16 -7.75 0.98 -1.08
C VAL A 16 -6.80 -0.11 -0.58
N ILE A 17 -5.66 0.27 0.00
CA ILE A 17 -4.71 -0.68 0.61
C ILE A 17 -5.39 -1.50 1.71
N GLY A 18 -6.19 -0.86 2.57
CA GLY A 18 -6.93 -1.55 3.63
C GLY A 18 -7.90 -2.60 3.08
N LYS A 19 -8.64 -2.28 2.02
CA LYS A 19 -9.52 -3.25 1.33
C LYS A 19 -8.74 -4.40 0.71
N ALA A 20 -7.61 -4.10 0.06
CA ALA A 20 -6.77 -5.12 -0.53
C ALA A 20 -6.19 -6.09 0.52
N ARG A 21 -5.73 -5.56 1.67
CA ARG A 21 -5.28 -6.38 2.81
C ARG A 21 -6.39 -7.30 3.33
N ALA A 22 -7.60 -6.78 3.51
CA ALA A 22 -8.74 -7.60 3.93
C ALA A 22 -9.01 -8.74 2.93
N THR A 23 -8.90 -8.51 1.62
CA THR A 23 -9.01 -9.58 0.62
C THR A 23 -7.90 -10.62 0.72
N VAL A 24 -6.67 -10.22 1.07
CA VAL A 24 -5.56 -11.15 1.30
C VAL A 24 -5.79 -11.98 2.57
N GLU A 25 -6.31 -11.38 3.64
CA GLU A 25 -6.71 -12.08 4.86
C GLU A 25 -7.83 -13.11 4.59
N ASP A 26 -8.83 -12.73 3.79
CA ASP A 26 -9.90 -13.65 3.37
C ASP A 26 -9.33 -14.84 2.58
N LEU A 27 -8.36 -14.62 1.71
CA LEU A 27 -7.67 -15.67 0.95
C LEU A 27 -6.97 -16.69 1.86
N GLN A 28 -6.31 -16.22 2.93
CA GLN A 28 -5.68 -17.10 3.93
C GLN A 28 -6.72 -17.93 4.69
N ALA A 29 -7.88 -17.34 5.01
CA ALA A 29 -8.97 -18.08 5.64
C ALA A 29 -9.56 -19.15 4.72
N GLU A 30 -9.70 -18.85 3.42
CA GLU A 30 -10.17 -19.82 2.42
C GLU A 30 -9.14 -20.95 2.17
N GLU A 31 -7.84 -20.69 2.28
CA GLU A 31 -6.81 -21.74 2.22
C GLU A 31 -7.02 -22.79 3.31
N THR A 32 -7.26 -22.35 4.55
CA THR A 32 -7.53 -23.25 5.68
C THR A 32 -8.81 -24.07 5.45
N LYS A 33 -9.87 -23.44 4.93
CA LYS A 33 -11.12 -24.14 4.60
C LYS A 33 -10.90 -25.19 3.50
N LEU A 34 -10.13 -24.84 2.48
CA LEU A 34 -9.81 -25.75 1.37
C LEU A 34 -9.00 -26.96 1.87
N GLN A 35 -7.99 -26.74 2.70
CA GLN A 35 -7.20 -27.83 3.30
C GLN A 35 -8.10 -28.81 4.05
N ASN A 36 -8.97 -28.30 4.92
CA ASN A 36 -9.92 -29.11 5.68
C ASN A 36 -10.89 -29.88 4.77
N ALA A 37 -11.38 -29.25 3.71
CA ALA A 37 -12.27 -29.88 2.74
C ALA A 37 -11.58 -31.03 1.99
N VAL A 38 -10.32 -30.83 1.56
CA VAL A 38 -9.51 -31.87 0.91
C VAL A 38 -9.28 -33.04 1.86
N THR A 39 -8.87 -32.78 3.11
CA THR A 39 -8.69 -33.84 4.12
C THR A 39 -9.99 -34.60 4.39
N SER A 40 -11.12 -33.90 4.52
CA SER A 40 -12.42 -34.53 4.78
C SER A 40 -12.90 -35.38 3.59
N ALA A 41 -12.73 -34.88 2.36
CA ALA A 41 -13.06 -35.61 1.15
C ALA A 41 -12.19 -36.86 0.99
N ALA A 42 -10.88 -36.74 1.25
CA ALA A 42 -9.93 -37.83 1.21
C ALA A 42 -10.29 -38.95 2.22
N CYS A 43 -10.63 -38.59 3.46
CA CYS A 43 -11.10 -39.54 4.48
C CYS A 43 -12.41 -40.24 4.08
N SER A 44 -13.31 -39.51 3.41
CA SER A 44 -14.64 -40.04 3.04
C SER A 44 -14.62 -40.95 1.81
N ALA A 45 -13.64 -40.78 0.91
CA ALA A 45 -13.56 -41.51 -0.34
C ALA A 45 -13.26 -43.01 -0.17
N ASN A 46 -12.71 -43.43 0.98
CA ASN A 46 -12.35 -44.80 1.32
C ASN A 46 -11.54 -45.53 0.21
N SER A 47 -10.72 -44.77 -0.52
CA SER A 47 -9.91 -45.23 -1.64
C SER A 47 -8.53 -44.58 -1.58
N PRO A 48 -7.45 -45.36 -1.43
CA PRO A 48 -6.09 -44.81 -1.36
C PRO A 48 -5.69 -44.00 -2.61
N VAL A 49 -6.20 -44.38 -3.78
CA VAL A 49 -5.91 -43.69 -5.05
C VAL A 49 -6.58 -42.31 -5.09
N ILE A 50 -7.83 -42.22 -4.63
CA ILE A 50 -8.55 -40.94 -4.57
C ILE A 50 -7.94 -40.03 -3.51
N LEU A 51 -7.54 -40.60 -2.37
CA LEU A 51 -6.85 -39.86 -1.31
C LEU A 51 -5.53 -39.26 -1.84
N GLN A 52 -4.70 -40.05 -2.51
CA GLN A 52 -3.45 -39.55 -3.09
C GLN A 52 -3.71 -38.45 -4.13
N ALA A 53 -4.65 -38.66 -5.05
CA ALA A 53 -4.95 -37.69 -6.09
C ALA A 53 -5.47 -36.34 -5.54
N LEU A 54 -6.27 -36.38 -4.47
CA LEU A 54 -6.76 -35.17 -3.79
C LEU A 54 -5.63 -34.43 -3.07
N THR A 55 -4.75 -35.17 -2.38
CA THR A 55 -3.58 -34.60 -1.72
C THR A 55 -2.63 -33.96 -2.74
N ASP A 56 -2.31 -34.67 -3.83
CA ASP A 56 -1.43 -34.16 -4.89
C ASP A 56 -2.02 -32.90 -5.54
N CYS A 57 -3.32 -32.89 -5.84
CA CYS A 57 -4.00 -31.71 -6.38
C CYS A 57 -3.88 -30.49 -5.46
N TYR A 58 -4.01 -30.70 -4.15
CA TYR A 58 -3.86 -29.65 -3.16
C TYR A 58 -2.42 -29.16 -3.04
N GLU A 59 -1.46 -30.08 -2.88
CA GLU A 59 -0.06 -29.76 -2.63
C GLU A 59 0.64 -29.19 -3.86
N ASP A 60 0.39 -29.72 -5.06
CA ASP A 60 1.11 -29.30 -6.25
C ASP A 60 0.55 -28.07 -6.93
N TYR A 61 -0.74 -27.79 -6.73
CA TYR A 61 -1.43 -26.72 -7.45
C TYR A 61 -2.10 -25.72 -6.52
N LEU A 62 -3.10 -26.16 -5.75
CA LEU A 62 -3.98 -25.22 -5.04
C LEU A 62 -3.26 -24.44 -3.95
N SER A 63 -2.47 -25.11 -3.10
CA SER A 63 -1.68 -24.46 -2.05
C SER A 63 -0.63 -23.50 -2.63
N ARG A 64 0.04 -23.88 -3.72
CA ARG A 64 1.03 -23.02 -4.38
C ARG A 64 0.40 -21.76 -4.96
N LEU A 65 -0.78 -21.90 -5.57
CA LEU A 65 -1.51 -20.77 -6.15
C LEU A 65 -1.95 -19.78 -5.07
N LEU A 66 -2.53 -20.29 -3.98
CA LEU A 66 -2.97 -19.50 -2.84
C LEU A 66 -1.80 -18.78 -2.19
N ASN A 67 -0.73 -19.50 -1.87
CA ASN A 67 0.50 -18.94 -1.29
C ASN A 67 1.09 -17.84 -2.20
N SER A 68 1.18 -18.09 -3.51
CA SER A 68 1.66 -17.07 -4.46
C SER A 68 0.76 -15.83 -4.48
N GLY A 69 -0.56 -16.00 -4.43
CA GLY A 69 -1.53 -14.91 -4.37
C GLY A 69 -1.36 -14.08 -3.09
N THR A 70 -1.28 -14.74 -1.94
CA THR A 70 -1.10 -14.11 -0.63
C THR A 70 0.20 -13.31 -0.58
N ILE A 71 1.34 -13.92 -0.93
CA ILE A 71 2.64 -13.23 -0.93
C ILE A 71 2.64 -12.01 -1.86
N ARG A 72 2.07 -12.16 -3.07
CA ARG A 72 2.02 -11.05 -4.03
C ARG A 72 1.10 -9.93 -3.54
N GLY A 73 -0.03 -10.28 -2.93
CA GLY A 73 -0.95 -9.33 -2.33
C GLY A 73 -0.31 -8.55 -1.18
N ASP A 74 0.37 -9.23 -0.26
CA ASP A 74 1.09 -8.61 0.85
C ASP A 74 2.20 -7.68 0.37
N ASN A 75 3.02 -8.14 -0.58
CA ASN A 75 4.08 -7.33 -1.16
C ASN A 75 3.53 -6.07 -1.83
N ALA A 76 2.45 -6.19 -2.62
CA ALA A 76 1.81 -5.05 -3.25
C ALA A 76 1.28 -4.06 -2.21
N CYS A 77 0.60 -4.54 -1.16
CA CYS A 77 0.09 -3.70 -0.09
C CYS A 77 1.22 -2.99 0.69
N ASN A 78 2.30 -3.69 0.99
CA ASN A 78 3.45 -3.14 1.71
C ASN A 78 4.19 -2.10 0.87
N SER A 79 4.58 -2.44 -0.36
CA SER A 79 5.28 -1.51 -1.25
C SER A 79 4.46 -0.26 -1.57
N THR A 80 3.13 -0.39 -1.71
CA THR A 80 2.26 0.77 -1.92
C THR A 80 2.15 1.63 -0.67
N SER A 81 2.03 1.01 0.52
CA SER A 81 2.08 1.75 1.79
C SER A 81 3.39 2.52 1.95
N ASP A 82 4.52 1.89 1.64
CA ASP A 82 5.85 2.51 1.74
C ASP A 82 5.96 3.70 0.78
N ALA A 83 5.50 3.56 -0.46
CA ALA A 83 5.49 4.65 -1.43
C ALA A 83 4.65 5.85 -0.94
N VAL A 84 3.47 5.60 -0.34
CA VAL A 84 2.63 6.65 0.25
C VAL A 84 3.34 7.32 1.42
N ASN A 85 4.03 6.57 2.28
CA ASN A 85 4.77 7.14 3.39
C ASN A 85 5.95 7.99 2.92
N HIS A 86 6.65 7.58 1.85
CA HIS A 86 7.69 8.39 1.22
C HIS A 86 7.14 9.69 0.63
N TYR A 87 5.97 9.64 -0.01
CA TYR A 87 5.30 10.83 -0.52
C TYR A 87 4.99 11.83 0.60
N VAL A 88 4.34 11.38 1.68
CA VAL A 88 4.00 12.23 2.84
C VAL A 88 5.25 12.85 3.46
N ARG A 89 6.30 12.06 3.65
CA ARG A 89 7.57 12.56 4.20
C ARG A 89 8.22 13.60 3.28
N GLY A 90 8.18 13.38 1.97
CA GLY A 90 8.69 14.36 1.00
C GLY A 90 7.94 15.69 1.09
N ASP A 91 6.62 15.65 1.25
CA ASP A 91 5.79 16.85 1.43
C ASP A 91 6.13 17.59 2.74
N GLU A 92 6.33 16.86 3.84
CA GLU A 92 6.76 17.44 5.12
C GLU A 92 8.14 18.12 5.02
N GLU A 93 9.11 17.49 4.34
CA GLU A 93 10.44 18.03 4.12
C GLU A 93 10.40 19.30 3.24
N MET A 94 9.59 19.29 2.17
CA MET A 94 9.37 20.48 1.31
C MET A 94 8.70 21.62 2.07
N ALA A 95 7.66 21.33 2.88
CA ALA A 95 6.99 22.32 3.71
C ALA A 95 7.94 22.93 4.75
N GLY A 96 8.75 22.10 5.41
CA GLY A 96 9.77 22.54 6.35
C GLY A 96 10.82 23.44 5.70
N ASN A 97 11.27 23.07 4.50
CA ASN A 97 12.23 23.89 3.76
C ASN A 97 11.63 25.23 3.30
N ALA A 98 10.39 25.22 2.81
CA ALA A 98 9.67 26.44 2.44
C ALA A 98 9.50 27.39 3.63
N ASN A 99 9.18 26.86 4.81
CA ASN A 99 9.07 27.67 6.04
C ASN A 99 10.41 28.30 6.46
N ARG A 100 11.52 27.56 6.36
CA ARG A 100 12.86 28.11 6.62
C ARG A 100 13.20 29.23 5.65
N MET A 101 13.02 28.99 4.35
CA MET A 101 13.28 29.99 3.32
C MET A 101 12.39 31.25 3.46
N ALA A 102 11.13 31.09 3.90
CA ALA A 102 10.24 32.20 4.20
C ALA A 102 10.72 33.01 5.42
N GLY A 103 11.24 32.35 6.46
CA GLY A 103 11.82 33.01 7.63
C GLY A 103 13.16 33.71 7.33
N GLU A 104 13.90 33.25 6.33
CA GLU A 104 15.17 33.85 5.87
C GLU A 104 14.97 34.92 4.78
N SER A 105 13.76 35.07 4.24
CA SER A 105 13.45 36.07 3.22
C SER A 105 13.48 37.47 3.86
N PRO A 106 14.42 38.35 3.47
CA PRO A 106 14.42 39.73 3.96
C PRO A 106 13.14 40.38 3.43
N ALA A 107 12.32 40.93 4.33
CA ALA A 107 11.10 41.63 3.95
C ALA A 107 11.40 42.66 2.84
N ALA A 108 10.84 42.43 1.66
CA ALA A 108 10.88 43.41 0.58
C ALA A 108 10.01 44.61 0.98
N GLY A 109 10.64 45.74 1.28
CA GLY A 109 10.00 47.06 1.24
C GLY A 109 9.76 47.78 2.57
N ALA A 110 10.83 48.22 3.23
CA ALA A 110 10.92 49.48 3.96
C ALA A 110 12.40 49.88 3.84
N ASP A 111 12.83 50.59 2.80
CA ASP A 111 12.74 52.06 2.73
C ASP A 111 12.93 52.53 1.28
N ALA A 112 11.83 52.78 0.56
CA ALA A 112 11.88 53.43 -0.74
C ALA A 112 10.65 54.31 -0.97
N ASP A 113 10.33 55.23 -0.06
CA ASP A 113 9.67 56.49 -0.44
C ASP A 113 9.68 57.53 0.69
N SER A 114 10.52 58.56 0.57
CA SER A 114 10.33 59.94 1.04
C SER A 114 11.68 60.60 1.34
N THR A 115 12.28 61.21 0.32
CA THR A 115 12.78 62.61 0.37
C THR A 115 13.51 62.95 -0.92
N GLY A 116 12.71 63.24 -1.96
CA GLY A 116 13.14 64.12 -3.04
C GLY A 116 12.20 65.31 -3.07
N GLY A 117 12.70 66.49 -2.69
CA GLY A 117 12.06 67.76 -3.05
C GLY A 117 12.08 68.86 -1.99
N GLY A 118 12.84 69.92 -2.25
CA GLY A 118 12.37 71.28 -1.96
C GLY A 118 13.31 72.21 -1.19
N ARG A 119 14.17 72.91 -1.97
CA ARG A 119 14.76 74.24 -1.74
C ARG A 119 15.68 74.48 -0.55
#